data_AF-A0A521EN01-F1
#
_entry.id   AF-A0A521EN01-F1
#
_cell.length_a   1.000
_cell.length_b   1.000
_cell.length_c   1.000
_cell.angle_alpha   90.00
_cell.angle_beta   90.00
_cell.angle_gamma   90.00
#
_symmetry.space_group_name_H-M   'P 1'
#
loop_
_entity.id
_entity.type
_entity.pdbx_description
1 polymer ?
#
loop_
_entity_poly.entity_id
_entity_poly.type
_entity_poly.pdbx_seq_one_letter_code
_entity_poly.pdbx_strand_id
1 'polypeptide(L)'
;MTSDAVHLPAPGPAAEEVPADQPSVVLARTGRGWSLLSPGRADDVADLLEGLSLADLVTEELDGPADPDRATRRAARGTAEDEAAGDPRDARIAALERTVAQLEHALASRVATERAIGVLAERNTTSPRAAFEALRGQARSLGRPVHELAREVLTALDRAAAASPAEPVASLPPVPRRPPGRRVERGAARHGSSVPAEGRR
;
A
#
# COMPACT_ATOMS: atom_id res chain seq x y z
N MET A 1 -66.53 -54.12 -12.68
CA MET A 1 -65.13 -54.44 -12.37
C MET A 1 -64.26 -53.61 -13.30
N THR A 2 -63.94 -52.40 -12.89
CA THR A 2 -63.12 -51.43 -13.64
C THR A 2 -61.76 -51.37 -12.93
N SER A 3 -60.74 -51.94 -13.57
CA SER A 3 -59.36 -51.89 -13.09
C SER A 3 -58.81 -50.49 -13.25
N ASP A 4 -58.26 -50.00 -12.15
CA ASP A 4 -57.55 -48.74 -11.98
C ASP A 4 -56.18 -48.81 -12.68
N ALA A 5 -55.90 -47.90 -13.59
CA ALA A 5 -54.65 -47.86 -14.34
C ALA A 5 -53.69 -46.89 -13.67
N VAL A 6 -52.70 -47.44 -12.95
CA VAL A 6 -51.59 -46.66 -12.39
C VAL A 6 -50.69 -46.18 -13.52
N HIS A 7 -50.67 -44.87 -13.76
CA HIS A 7 -49.76 -44.21 -14.69
C HIS A 7 -48.35 -44.18 -14.09
N LEU A 8 -47.46 -45.04 -14.58
CA LEU A 8 -46.02 -44.93 -14.33
C LEU A 8 -45.48 -43.73 -15.14
N PRO A 9 -44.72 -42.81 -14.54
CA PRO A 9 -44.04 -41.77 -15.29
C PRO A 9 -43.00 -42.41 -16.21
N ALA A 10 -42.97 -41.96 -17.47
CA ALA A 10 -41.98 -42.38 -18.44
C ALA A 10 -40.56 -42.14 -17.90
N PRO A 11 -39.58 -43.01 -18.19
CA PRO A 11 -38.19 -42.70 -17.93
C PRO A 11 -37.86 -41.41 -18.69
N GLY A 12 -37.49 -40.36 -17.96
CA GLY A 12 -36.98 -39.13 -18.56
C GLY A 12 -35.81 -39.44 -19.49
N PRO A 13 -35.51 -38.57 -20.47
CA PRO A 13 -34.38 -38.79 -21.35
C PRO A 13 -33.16 -38.97 -20.46
N ALA A 14 -32.47 -40.09 -20.70
CA ALA A 14 -31.32 -40.55 -19.94
C ALA A 14 -30.52 -39.35 -19.43
N ALA A 15 -30.25 -39.34 -18.12
CA ALA A 15 -29.05 -38.71 -17.65
C ALA A 15 -27.92 -39.32 -18.48
N GLU A 16 -27.47 -38.61 -19.52
CA GLU A 16 -26.14 -38.82 -20.08
C GLU A 16 -25.24 -38.82 -18.86
N GLU A 17 -24.72 -40.00 -18.53
CA GLU A 17 -23.57 -40.13 -17.66
C GLU A 17 -22.53 -39.16 -18.23
N VAL A 18 -22.41 -38.00 -17.58
CA VAL A 18 -21.28 -37.10 -17.79
C VAL A 18 -20.07 -37.99 -17.57
N PRO A 19 -19.19 -38.21 -18.56
CA PRO A 19 -18.01 -39.00 -18.33
C PRO A 19 -17.20 -38.28 -17.26
N ALA A 20 -17.22 -38.80 -16.04
CA ALA A 20 -16.56 -38.25 -14.86
C ALA A 20 -15.02 -38.33 -14.96
N ASP A 21 -14.51 -38.72 -16.13
CA ASP A 21 -13.13 -39.17 -16.35
C ASP A 21 -12.36 -38.27 -17.33
N GLN A 22 -12.91 -37.10 -17.68
CA GLN A 22 -12.14 -36.11 -18.45
C GLN A 22 -11.19 -35.36 -17.51
N PRO A 23 -9.88 -35.31 -17.83
CA PRO A 23 -8.91 -34.58 -17.02
C PRO A 23 -9.27 -33.08 -17.02
N SER A 24 -9.77 -32.58 -15.89
CA SER A 24 -10.10 -31.15 -15.74
C SER A 24 -8.92 -30.39 -15.16
N VAL A 25 -8.45 -29.38 -15.90
CA VAL A 25 -7.45 -28.40 -15.43
C VAL A 25 -8.20 -27.20 -14.83
N VAL A 26 -7.86 -26.82 -13.60
CA VAL A 26 -8.53 -25.72 -12.88
C VAL A 26 -7.51 -24.74 -12.33
N LEU A 27 -7.64 -23.46 -12.68
CA LEU A 27 -6.91 -22.37 -12.03
C LEU A 27 -7.71 -21.86 -10.82
N ALA A 28 -7.11 -21.95 -9.64
CA ALA A 28 -7.73 -21.51 -8.40
C ALA A 28 -6.91 -20.39 -7.75
N ARG A 29 -7.60 -19.37 -7.24
CA ARG A 29 -6.99 -18.38 -6.35
C ARG A 29 -6.98 -18.94 -4.93
N THR A 30 -5.80 -19.06 -4.33
CA THR A 30 -5.60 -19.58 -2.98
C THR A 30 -5.13 -18.47 -2.03
N GLY A 31 -5.06 -18.77 -0.73
CA GLY A 31 -4.50 -17.83 0.26
C GLY A 31 -3.01 -17.55 0.09
N ARG A 32 -2.30 -18.32 -0.76
CA ARG A 32 -0.85 -18.16 -1.04
C ARG A 32 -0.55 -17.55 -2.41
N GLY A 33 -1.54 -17.39 -3.28
CA GLY A 33 -1.33 -16.93 -4.65
C GLY A 33 -2.26 -17.64 -5.62
N TRP A 34 -1.82 -17.80 -6.86
CA TRP A 34 -2.51 -18.61 -7.86
C TRP A 34 -1.97 -20.04 -7.82
N SER A 35 -2.84 -21.03 -7.98
CA SER A 35 -2.44 -22.43 -8.07
C SER A 35 -3.20 -23.12 -9.21
N LEU A 36 -2.50 -23.89 -10.03
CA LEU A 36 -3.04 -24.76 -11.06
C LEU A 36 -3.30 -26.15 -10.49
N LEU A 37 -4.52 -26.64 -10.63
CA LEU A 37 -4.93 -27.98 -10.21
C LEU A 37 -5.17 -28.83 -11.45
N SER A 38 -4.39 -29.88 -11.59
CA SER A 38 -4.51 -30.86 -12.67
C SER A 38 -4.61 -32.26 -12.05
N PRO A 39 -5.07 -33.28 -12.79
CA PRO A 39 -5.16 -34.64 -12.27
C PRO A 39 -3.81 -35.10 -11.68
N GLY A 40 -3.79 -35.35 -10.36
CA GLY A 40 -2.60 -35.81 -9.64
C GLY A 40 -1.53 -34.75 -9.35
N ARG A 41 -1.74 -33.47 -9.69
CA ARG A 41 -0.74 -32.41 -9.53
C ARG A 41 -1.35 -31.06 -9.10
N ALA A 42 -0.63 -30.33 -8.25
CA ALA A 42 -0.93 -28.95 -7.91
C ALA A 42 0.33 -28.10 -8.04
N ASP A 43 0.30 -27.07 -8.88
CA ASP A 43 1.43 -26.18 -9.12
C ASP A 43 1.09 -24.76 -8.67
N ASP A 44 1.91 -24.18 -7.79
CA ASP A 44 1.81 -22.76 -7.43
C ASP A 44 2.42 -21.91 -8.56
N VAL A 45 1.68 -20.89 -9.01
CA VAL A 45 2.05 -19.97 -10.10
C VAL A 45 2.10 -18.54 -9.59
N ALA A 46 2.99 -17.72 -10.16
CA ALA A 46 3.27 -16.38 -9.64
C ALA A 46 2.11 -15.41 -9.90
N ASP A 47 1.47 -15.50 -11.07
CA ASP A 47 0.32 -14.67 -11.43
C ASP A 47 -0.68 -15.39 -12.35
N LEU A 48 -1.80 -14.71 -12.65
CA LEU A 48 -2.89 -15.25 -13.45
C LEU A 48 -2.49 -15.50 -14.91
N LEU A 49 -1.63 -14.68 -15.49
CA LEU A 49 -1.21 -14.83 -16.90
C LEU A 49 -0.29 -16.04 -17.05
N GLU A 50 0.64 -16.21 -16.12
CA GLU A 50 1.46 -17.42 -16.03
C GLU A 50 0.58 -18.65 -15.80
N GLY A 51 -0.39 -18.55 -14.88
CA GLY A 51 -1.35 -19.62 -14.64
C GLY A 51 -2.15 -20.02 -15.89
N LEU A 52 -2.69 -19.06 -16.63
CA LEU A 52 -3.43 -19.31 -17.88
C LEU A 52 -2.54 -19.98 -18.93
N SER A 53 -1.32 -19.48 -19.10
CA SER A 53 -0.35 -20.06 -20.05
C SER A 53 0.02 -21.49 -19.67
N LEU A 54 0.22 -21.77 -18.38
CA LEU A 54 0.52 -23.11 -17.89
C LEU A 54 -0.70 -24.04 -18.00
N ALA A 55 -1.90 -23.51 -17.77
CA ALA A 55 -3.14 -24.28 -17.94
C ALA A 55 -3.33 -24.73 -19.39
N ASP A 56 -3.05 -23.87 -20.37
CA ASP A 56 -3.11 -24.24 -21.79
C ASP A 56 -2.10 -25.35 -22.11
N LEU A 57 -0.85 -25.22 -21.65
CA LEU A 57 0.19 -26.24 -21.85
C LEU A 57 -0.17 -27.60 -21.21
N VAL A 58 -0.72 -27.59 -19.99
CA VAL A 58 -1.12 -28.83 -19.32
C VAL A 58 -2.39 -29.43 -19.92
N THR A 59 -3.28 -28.60 -20.46
CA THR A 59 -4.47 -29.08 -21.19
C THR A 59 -4.06 -29.78 -22.49
N GLU A 60 -3.09 -29.22 -23.21
CA GLU A 60 -2.48 -29.87 -24.38
C GLU A 60 -1.76 -31.18 -23.99
N GLU A 61 -1.03 -31.21 -22.87
CA GLU A 61 -0.32 -32.41 -22.38
C GLU A 61 -1.28 -33.56 -22.03
N LEU A 62 -2.50 -33.24 -21.58
CA LEU A 62 -3.51 -34.21 -21.15
C LEU A 62 -4.50 -34.58 -22.26
N ASP A 63 -4.26 -34.15 -23.52
CA ASP A 63 -5.17 -34.31 -24.66
C ASP A 63 -6.62 -33.86 -24.34
N GLY A 64 -6.76 -32.82 -23.51
CA GLY A 64 -8.04 -32.30 -23.06
C GLY A 64 -8.79 -31.56 -24.19
N PRO A 65 -10.14 -31.56 -24.19
CA PRO A 65 -10.90 -30.79 -25.17
C PRO A 65 -10.65 -29.28 -24.97
N ALA A 66 -10.25 -28.60 -26.05
CA ALA A 66 -9.97 -27.16 -26.05
C ALA A 66 -11.22 -26.29 -25.81
N ASP A 67 -12.43 -26.81 -26.07
CA ASP A 67 -13.68 -26.09 -25.83
C ASP A 67 -14.38 -26.59 -24.55
N PRO A 68 -14.59 -25.72 -23.55
CA PRO A 68 -15.29 -26.10 -22.34
C PRO A 68 -16.73 -26.53 -22.62
N ASP A 69 -17.09 -27.70 -22.09
CA ASP A 69 -18.42 -28.25 -22.23
C ASP A 69 -19.49 -27.37 -21.53
N ARG A 70 -20.77 -27.72 -21.74
CA ARG A 70 -21.89 -26.91 -21.22
C ARG A 70 -21.93 -26.91 -19.68
N ALA A 71 -21.41 -27.95 -19.02
CA ALA A 71 -21.33 -28.02 -17.56
C ALA A 71 -20.23 -27.09 -17.03
N THR A 72 -19.04 -27.13 -17.63
CA THR A 72 -17.89 -26.27 -17.32
C THR A 72 -18.23 -24.81 -17.51
N ARG A 73 -18.91 -24.46 -18.61
CA ARG A 73 -19.39 -23.09 -18.86
C ARG A 73 -20.43 -22.61 -17.84
N ARG A 74 -21.18 -23.52 -17.22
CA ARG A 74 -22.10 -23.18 -16.12
C ARG A 74 -21.37 -23.01 -14.80
N ALA A 75 -20.39 -23.85 -14.50
CA ALA A 75 -19.57 -23.73 -13.30
C ALA A 75 -18.71 -22.45 -13.29
N ALA A 76 -18.15 -22.07 -14.44
CA ALA A 76 -17.33 -20.86 -14.59
C ALA A 76 -18.10 -19.54 -14.41
N ARG A 77 -19.44 -19.55 -14.44
CA ARG A 77 -20.25 -18.34 -14.19
C ARG A 77 -20.30 -17.93 -12.73
N GLY A 78 -19.72 -18.71 -11.82
CA GLY A 78 -19.75 -18.45 -10.38
C GLY A 78 -21.17 -18.56 -9.81
N THR A 79 -21.27 -18.60 -8.48
CA THR A 79 -22.55 -18.31 -7.83
C THR A 79 -22.69 -16.80 -7.71
N ALA A 80 -23.87 -16.23 -7.95
CA ALA A 80 -24.09 -14.78 -7.83
C ALA A 80 -23.78 -14.23 -6.42
N GLU A 81 -23.65 -15.12 -5.43
CA GLU A 81 -23.26 -14.81 -4.05
C GLU A 81 -21.76 -14.44 -3.92
N ASP A 82 -20.89 -15.02 -4.76
CA ASP A 82 -19.44 -14.71 -4.75
C ASP A 82 -19.12 -13.33 -5.34
N GLU A 83 -19.95 -12.81 -6.26
CA GLU A 83 -19.79 -11.45 -6.81
C GLU A 83 -20.23 -10.35 -5.84
N ALA A 84 -21.15 -10.66 -4.92
CA ALA A 84 -21.66 -9.69 -3.96
C ALA A 84 -20.68 -9.40 -2.81
N ALA A 85 -19.76 -10.33 -2.53
CA ALA A 85 -18.68 -10.15 -1.56
C ALA A 85 -17.45 -9.56 -2.26
N GLY A 86 -17.39 -8.22 -2.37
CA GLY A 86 -16.26 -7.53 -3.01
C GLY A 86 -14.88 -8.00 -2.53
N ASP A 87 -13.87 -7.96 -3.42
CA ASP A 87 -12.54 -8.54 -3.16
C ASP A 87 -11.96 -7.96 -1.85
N PRO A 88 -11.55 -8.81 -0.87
CA PRO A 88 -10.89 -8.32 0.35
C PRO A 88 -9.66 -7.44 0.07
N ARG A 89 -9.04 -7.59 -1.10
CA ARG A 89 -7.98 -6.71 -1.60
C ARG A 89 -8.47 -5.27 -1.81
N ASP A 90 -9.67 -5.08 -2.35
CA ASP A 90 -10.22 -3.75 -2.60
C ASP A 90 -10.53 -3.04 -1.29
N ALA A 91 -11.06 -3.78 -0.30
CA ALA A 91 -11.25 -3.26 1.06
C ALA A 91 -9.90 -2.85 1.70
N ARG A 92 -8.84 -3.63 1.46
CA ARG A 92 -7.49 -3.31 1.95
C ARG A 92 -6.91 -2.09 1.25
N ILE A 93 -7.06 -1.97 -0.06
CA ILE A 93 -6.62 -0.81 -0.85
C ILE A 93 -7.33 0.45 -0.35
N ALA A 94 -8.66 0.43 -0.23
CA ALA A 94 -9.43 1.57 0.28
C ALA A 94 -9.05 1.97 1.72
N ALA A 95 -8.63 1.03 2.57
CA ALA A 95 -8.11 1.33 3.90
C ALA A 95 -6.72 2.02 3.84
N LEU A 96 -5.84 1.56 2.96
CA LEU A 96 -4.52 2.15 2.74
C LEU A 96 -4.64 3.56 2.16
N GLU A 97 -5.49 3.77 1.14
CA GLU A 97 -5.73 5.08 0.54
C GLU A 97 -6.25 6.09 1.57
N ARG A 98 -7.19 5.69 2.43
CA ARG A 98 -7.64 6.53 3.55
C ARG A 98 -6.51 6.89 4.50
N THR A 99 -5.64 5.93 4.82
CA THR A 99 -4.49 6.17 5.69
C THR A 99 -3.49 7.13 5.05
N VAL A 100 -3.19 6.96 3.77
CA VAL A 100 -2.32 7.86 3.01
C VAL A 100 -2.88 9.28 2.99
N ALA A 101 -4.17 9.44 2.67
CA ALA A 101 -4.82 10.75 2.68
C ALA A 101 -4.76 11.44 4.06
N GLN A 102 -4.93 10.67 5.15
CA GLN A 102 -4.79 11.18 6.51
C GLN A 102 -3.36 11.62 6.82
N LEU A 103 -2.36 10.84 6.41
CA LEU A 103 -0.95 11.16 6.61
C LEU A 103 -0.54 12.38 5.80
N GLU A 104 -0.94 12.48 4.54
CA GLU A 104 -0.69 13.63 3.67
C GLU A 104 -1.29 14.91 4.28
N HIS A 105 -2.55 14.82 4.76
CA HIS A 105 -3.19 15.94 5.43
C HIS A 105 -2.45 16.36 6.70
N ALA A 106 -2.05 15.40 7.54
CA ALA A 106 -1.30 15.66 8.77
C ALA A 106 0.08 16.27 8.49
N LEU A 107 0.79 15.77 7.48
CA LEU A 107 2.10 16.30 7.07
C LEU A 107 1.97 17.71 6.50
N ALA A 108 1.00 17.97 5.63
CA ALA A 108 0.75 19.31 5.09
C ALA A 108 0.42 20.31 6.20
N SER A 109 -0.41 19.91 7.17
CA SER A 109 -0.74 20.70 8.36
C SER A 109 0.49 21.04 9.20
N ARG A 110 1.36 20.05 9.45
CA ARG A 110 2.61 20.27 10.21
C ARG A 110 3.57 21.18 9.47
N VAL A 111 3.82 20.94 8.17
CA VAL A 111 4.72 21.77 7.36
C VAL A 111 4.24 23.22 7.31
N ALA A 112 2.94 23.46 7.12
CA ALA A 112 2.38 24.80 7.14
C ALA A 112 2.60 25.48 8.50
N THR A 113 2.38 24.76 9.60
CA THR A 113 2.58 25.28 10.97
C THR A 113 4.03 25.64 11.23
N GLU A 114 4.99 24.76 10.93
CA GLU A 114 6.42 25.02 11.14
C GLU A 114 6.92 26.20 10.30
N ARG A 115 6.50 26.28 9.03
CA ARG A 115 6.86 27.42 8.15
C ARG A 115 6.28 28.73 8.69
N ALA A 116 5.02 28.74 9.13
CA ALA A 116 4.41 29.91 9.72
C ALA A 116 5.11 30.34 11.02
N ILE A 117 5.51 29.40 11.88
CA ILE A 117 6.31 29.68 13.08
C ILE A 117 7.62 30.36 12.68
N GLY A 118 8.34 29.83 11.68
CA GLY A 118 9.58 30.41 11.19
C GLY A 118 9.40 31.86 10.70
N VAL A 119 8.37 32.11 9.91
CA VAL A 119 8.04 33.45 9.39
C VAL A 119 7.68 34.42 10.53
N LEU A 120 6.85 34.00 11.48
CA LEU A 120 6.44 34.85 12.61
C LEU A 120 7.60 35.13 13.57
N ALA A 121 8.46 34.14 13.80
CA ALA A 121 9.64 34.30 14.65
C ALA A 121 10.59 35.35 14.08
N GLU A 122 10.86 35.27 12.76
CA GLU A 122 11.70 36.22 12.05
C GLU A 122 11.09 37.63 12.03
N ARG A 123 9.83 37.77 11.58
CA ARG A 123 9.14 39.07 11.51
C ARG A 123 9.02 39.79 12.85
N ASN A 124 8.78 39.05 13.93
CA ASN A 124 8.57 39.63 15.25
C ASN A 124 9.85 39.67 16.09
N THR A 125 11.00 39.24 15.56
CA THR A 125 12.27 39.10 16.31
C THR A 125 12.07 38.32 17.63
N THR A 126 11.33 37.21 17.55
CA THR A 126 11.02 36.36 18.71
C THR A 126 11.58 34.96 18.53
N SER A 127 11.70 34.20 19.62
CA SER A 127 12.06 32.79 19.50
C SER A 127 10.95 31.98 18.81
N PRO A 128 11.27 30.89 18.10
CA PRO A 128 10.26 30.00 17.52
C PRO A 128 9.24 29.51 18.54
N ARG A 129 9.67 29.29 19.79
CA ARG A 129 8.77 28.89 20.88
C ARG A 129 7.75 29.98 21.21
N ALA A 130 8.18 31.24 21.32
CA ALA A 130 7.29 32.36 21.60
C ALA A 130 6.32 32.61 20.43
N ALA A 131 6.79 32.51 19.18
CA ALA A 131 5.94 32.61 18.00
C ALA A 131 4.86 31.52 17.95
N PHE A 132 5.22 30.27 18.29
CA PHE A 132 4.24 29.18 18.38
C PHE A 132 3.18 29.41 19.46
N GLU A 133 3.58 29.86 20.66
CA GLU A 133 2.62 30.14 21.74
C GLU A 133 1.67 31.30 21.38
N ALA A 134 2.18 32.34 20.72
CA ALA A 134 1.35 33.43 20.22
C ALA A 134 0.33 32.94 19.17
N LEU A 135 0.78 32.17 18.18
CA LEU A 135 -0.09 31.58 17.15
C LEU A 135 -1.15 30.66 17.79
N ARG A 136 -0.75 29.84 18.76
CA ARG A 136 -1.65 28.95 19.49
C ARG A 136 -2.65 29.71 20.36
N GLY A 137 -2.23 30.82 20.97
CA GLY A 137 -3.11 31.72 21.72
C GLY A 137 -4.21 32.30 20.84
N GLN A 138 -3.85 32.82 19.66
CA GLN A 138 -4.80 33.35 18.69
C GLN A 138 -5.75 32.27 18.15
N ALA A 139 -5.23 31.09 17.80
CA ALA A 139 -6.05 29.99 17.34
C ALA A 139 -7.11 29.59 18.38
N ARG A 140 -6.71 29.50 19.66
CA ARG A 140 -7.64 29.22 20.77
C ARG A 140 -8.68 30.32 20.95
N SER A 141 -8.30 31.59 20.92
CA SER A 141 -9.25 32.69 21.09
C SER A 141 -10.28 32.77 19.96
N LEU A 142 -9.91 32.31 18.76
CA LEU A 142 -10.79 32.22 17.60
C LEU A 142 -11.59 30.91 17.53
N GLY A 143 -11.29 29.93 18.39
CA GLY A 143 -11.90 28.60 18.33
C GLY A 143 -11.52 27.81 17.07
N ARG A 144 -10.35 28.10 16.49
CA ARG A 144 -9.91 27.54 15.21
C ARG A 144 -8.67 26.66 15.37
N PRO A 145 -8.44 25.69 14.46
CA PRO A 145 -7.25 24.88 14.51
C PRO A 145 -6.01 25.69 14.07
N VAL A 146 -4.89 25.49 14.77
CA VAL A 146 -3.62 26.23 14.56
C VAL A 146 -3.16 26.21 13.10
N HIS A 147 -3.32 25.08 12.43
CA HIS A 147 -2.83 24.88 11.08
C HIS A 147 -3.60 25.68 10.02
N GLU A 148 -4.86 26.07 10.28
CA GLU A 148 -5.58 26.98 9.39
C GLU A 148 -5.03 28.40 9.47
N LEU A 149 -4.79 28.88 10.69
CA LEU A 149 -4.21 30.20 10.93
C LEU A 149 -2.78 30.28 10.36
N ALA A 150 -2.03 29.18 10.45
CA ALA A 150 -0.73 29.05 9.80
C ALA A 150 -0.80 29.21 8.27
N ARG A 151 -1.81 28.61 7.61
CA ARG A 151 -2.01 28.81 6.16
C ARG A 151 -2.30 30.27 5.83
N GLU A 152 -3.12 30.95 6.63
CA GLU A 152 -3.42 32.38 6.42
C GLU A 152 -2.18 33.27 6.51
N VAL A 153 -1.28 32.99 7.47
CA VAL A 153 0.01 33.68 7.58
C VAL A 153 0.85 33.50 6.31
N LEU A 154 0.92 32.27 5.78
CA LEU A 154 1.65 31.98 4.56
C LEU A 154 1.00 32.63 3.33
N THR A 155 -0.33 32.59 3.19
CA THR A 155 -1.05 33.28 2.11
C THR A 155 -0.84 34.80 2.17
N ALA A 156 -0.81 35.38 3.38
CA ALA A 156 -0.50 36.80 3.55
C ALA A 156 0.96 37.13 3.17
N LEU A 157 1.90 36.23 3.46
CA LEU A 157 3.29 36.35 3.00
C LEU A 157 3.38 36.30 1.47
N ASP A 158 2.73 35.33 0.82
CA ASP A 158 2.74 35.19 -0.64
C ASP A 158 2.15 36.44 -1.32
N ARG A 159 1.07 36.99 -0.76
CA ARG A 159 0.46 38.25 -1.24
C ARG A 159 1.41 39.44 -1.06
N ALA A 160 2.08 39.55 0.07
CA ALA A 160 3.05 40.62 0.33
C ALA A 160 4.24 40.54 -0.64
N ALA A 161 4.73 39.33 -0.92
CA ALA A 161 5.78 39.10 -1.91
C ALA A 161 5.34 39.51 -3.32
N ALA A 162 4.10 39.21 -3.71
CA ALA A 162 3.55 39.62 -5.01
C ALA A 162 3.34 41.13 -5.16
N ALA A 163 3.10 41.85 -4.05
CA ALA A 163 2.86 43.29 -4.06
C ALA A 163 4.15 44.13 -4.13
N SER A 164 5.31 43.55 -3.82
CA SER A 164 6.60 44.22 -3.98
C SER A 164 7.09 44.06 -5.42
N PRO A 165 7.31 45.14 -6.19
CA PRO A 165 7.99 45.03 -7.48
C PRO A 165 9.39 44.45 -7.21
N ALA A 166 9.68 43.32 -7.84
CA ALA A 166 10.91 42.58 -7.62
C ALA A 166 12.13 43.37 -8.15
N GLU A 167 12.92 43.95 -7.25
CA GLU A 167 14.35 44.10 -7.52
C GLU A 167 14.94 42.68 -7.61
N PRO A 168 15.74 42.36 -8.64
CA PRO A 168 16.31 41.03 -8.79
C PRO A 168 17.24 40.73 -7.62
N VAL A 169 16.78 39.88 -6.71
CA VAL A 169 17.53 39.43 -5.53
C VAL A 169 18.76 38.69 -6.05
N ALA A 170 19.94 39.30 -5.86
CA ALA A 170 21.21 38.69 -6.19
C ALA A 170 21.30 37.31 -5.53
N SER A 171 21.57 36.29 -6.35
CA SER A 171 21.77 34.92 -5.89
C SER A 171 22.75 34.91 -4.71
N LEU A 172 22.32 34.39 -3.56
CA LEU A 172 23.23 34.15 -2.44
C LEU A 172 24.38 33.26 -2.93
N PRO A 173 25.64 33.60 -2.64
CA PRO A 173 26.77 32.77 -3.03
C PRO A 173 26.63 31.38 -2.39
N PRO A 174 27.01 30.31 -3.10
CA PRO A 174 26.94 28.97 -2.56
C PRO A 174 27.74 28.89 -1.25
N VAL A 175 27.09 28.37 -0.20
CA VAL A 175 27.74 28.11 1.09
C VAL A 175 28.99 27.26 0.83
N PRO A 176 30.21 27.70 1.23
CA PRO A 176 31.41 26.95 0.97
C PRO A 176 31.30 25.58 1.62
N ARG A 177 31.37 24.53 0.81
CA ARG A 177 31.43 23.14 1.30
C ARG A 177 32.69 23.01 2.14
N ARG A 178 32.50 22.79 3.44
CA ARG A 178 33.59 22.51 4.37
C ARG A 178 34.35 21.28 3.82
N PRO A 179 35.66 21.35 3.57
CA PRO A 179 36.42 20.20 3.09
C PRO A 179 36.28 19.06 4.11
N PRO A 180 36.24 17.79 3.67
CA PRO A 180 36.21 16.67 4.60
C PRO A 180 37.41 16.81 5.53
N GLY A 181 37.11 16.97 6.83
CA GLY A 181 38.13 17.10 7.84
C GLY A 181 39.11 15.95 7.72
N ARG A 182 40.41 16.28 7.65
CA ARG A 182 41.52 15.34 7.71
C ARG A 182 41.21 14.33 8.81
N ARG A 183 41.00 13.07 8.42
CA ARG A 183 40.87 11.94 9.33
C ARG A 183 42.08 11.98 10.24
N VAL A 184 41.86 12.36 11.50
CA VAL A 184 42.86 12.20 12.55
C VAL A 184 42.96 10.70 12.72
N GLU A 185 43.98 10.09 12.11
CA GLU A 185 44.38 8.75 12.48
C GLU A 185 44.72 8.80 13.97
N ARG A 186 43.86 8.18 14.77
CA ARG A 186 44.15 7.90 16.17
C ARG A 186 45.33 6.94 16.13
N GLY A 187 46.53 7.51 16.28
CA GLY A 187 47.78 6.78 16.37
C GLY A 187 47.64 5.65 17.37
N ALA A 188 47.95 4.45 16.89
CA ALA A 188 48.18 3.28 17.72
C ALA A 188 49.40 3.57 18.61
N ALA A 189 49.13 3.95 19.85
CA ALA A 189 50.14 3.96 20.91
C ALA A 189 49.48 3.42 22.19
N ARG A 190 49.26 2.09 22.24
CA ARG A 190 49.18 1.40 23.53
C ARG A 190 50.60 1.06 23.93
N HIS A 191 51.26 2.02 24.57
CA HIS A 191 52.37 1.71 25.46
C HIS A 191 51.79 1.03 26.70
N GLY A 192 52.40 -0.10 27.07
CA GLY A 192 52.02 -0.88 28.23
C GLY A 192 52.22 -0.10 29.53
N SER A 193 51.31 -0.33 30.47
CA SER A 193 51.64 -0.24 31.88
C SER A 193 51.39 -1.60 32.50
N SER A 194 52.49 -2.24 32.85
CA SER A 194 52.64 -3.38 33.74
C SER A 194 51.69 -3.31 34.95
N VAL A 195 50.94 -4.39 35.16
CA VAL A 195 50.30 -4.70 36.45
C VAL A 195 51.33 -5.46 37.29
N PRO A 196 51.76 -4.98 38.47
CA PRO A 196 52.41 -5.85 39.43
C PRO A 196 51.33 -6.66 40.16
N ALA A 197 51.42 -7.97 40.02
CA ALA A 197 50.74 -8.92 40.90
C ALA A 197 51.55 -9.00 42.20
N GLU A 198 50.95 -8.68 43.34
CA GLU A 198 51.46 -9.11 44.62
C GLU A 198 50.29 -9.38 45.59
N GLY A 199 50.39 -10.53 46.25
CA GLY A 199 49.27 -11.27 46.82
C GLY A 199 48.72 -10.75 48.15
N ARG A 200 47.52 -11.24 48.48
CA ARG A 200 47.22 -11.63 49.85
C ARG A 200 46.09 -12.67 49.93
N ARG A 201 46.48 -13.84 50.43
CA ARG A 201 45.74 -14.97 51.00
C ARG A 201 45.03 -15.94 50.05
#